data_AF-F0QVZ7-F1
#
_entry.id   AF-F0QVZ7-F1
#
_cell.length_a   1.000
_cell.length_b   1.000
_cell.length_c   1.000
_cell.angle_alpha   90.00
_cell.angle_beta   90.00
_cell.angle_gamma   90.00
#
_symmetry.space_group_name_H-M   'P 1'
#
loop_
_entity.id
_entity.type
_entity.pdbx_description
1 polymer ?
#
loop_
_entity_poly.entity_id
_entity_poly.type
_entity_poly.pdbx_seq_one_letter_code
_entity_poly.pdbx_strand_id
1 'polypeptide(L)'
;MTLAVNDDMIRRLIGVVDDKWVSIDEIENLLSIKIGIDMINKLSRSGLFEVMYSTLDGTFYIRRRVIKDLIINNSNNDTNNGRNKLNLQRLVDKIRSEIQGIIPKPQFEEWLSNNVSENWRLVYNQLLNDGVIEEVIVSGMVFVKVNK
;
A
#
# COMPACT_ATOMS: atom_id res chain seq x y z
N MET A 1 -22.69 -10.93 -10.19
CA MET A 1 -23.13 -11.45 -8.88
C MET A 1 -21.95 -11.28 -7.92
N THR A 2 -21.90 -10.15 -7.21
CA THR A 2 -20.80 -9.79 -6.31
C THR A 2 -20.95 -10.58 -5.01
N LEU A 3 -20.20 -11.66 -4.88
CA LEU A 3 -19.99 -12.36 -3.61
C LEU A 3 -19.27 -11.40 -2.66
N ALA A 4 -20.08 -10.68 -1.87
CA ALA A 4 -19.64 -9.91 -0.71
C ALA A 4 -18.76 -10.83 0.13
N VAL A 5 -17.54 -10.38 0.39
CA VAL A 5 -16.72 -11.01 1.41
C VAL A 5 -17.52 -10.95 2.70
N ASN A 6 -17.86 -12.10 3.26
CA ASN A 6 -18.73 -12.20 4.42
C ASN A 6 -18.08 -11.43 5.59
N ASP A 7 -18.74 -10.41 6.13
CA ASP A 7 -18.20 -9.52 7.18
C ASP A 7 -17.65 -10.29 8.39
N ASP A 8 -18.22 -11.46 8.68
CA ASP A 8 -17.76 -12.35 9.75
C ASP A 8 -16.33 -12.88 9.51
N MET A 9 -15.98 -13.16 8.25
CA MET A 9 -14.66 -13.65 7.88
C MET A 9 -13.60 -12.55 8.01
N ILE A 10 -13.96 -11.32 7.64
CA ILE A 10 -13.10 -10.13 7.83
C ILE A 10 -12.84 -9.90 9.32
N ARG A 11 -13.87 -9.99 10.16
CA ARG A 11 -13.72 -9.83 11.63
C ARG A 11 -12.80 -10.89 12.24
N ARG A 12 -12.92 -12.15 11.81
CA ARG A 12 -12.04 -13.24 12.24
C ARG A 12 -10.60 -13.03 11.78
N LEU A 13 -10.42 -12.61 10.53
CA LEU A 13 -9.11 -12.26 9.98
C LEU A 13 -8.47 -11.09 10.74
N ILE A 14 -9.23 -10.05 11.10
CA ILE A 14 -8.72 -8.94 11.92
C ILE A 14 -8.26 -9.41 13.31
N GLY A 15 -8.94 -10.40 13.90
CA GLY A 15 -8.57 -10.94 15.21
C GLY A 15 -7.30 -11.81 15.18
N VAL A 16 -7.02 -12.49 14.07
CA VAL A 16 -5.83 -13.33 13.89
C VAL A 16 -4.64 -12.51 13.39
N VAL A 17 -4.92 -11.62 12.45
CA VAL A 17 -3.94 -10.81 11.75
C VAL A 17 -3.94 -9.42 12.40
N ASP A 18 -3.20 -9.30 13.50
CA ASP A 18 -3.00 -8.03 14.19
C ASP A 18 -1.99 -7.15 13.40
N ASP A 19 -1.05 -6.47 14.07
CA ASP A 19 0.00 -5.67 13.42
C ASP A 19 1.16 -6.51 12.82
N LYS A 20 1.04 -7.84 12.81
CA LYS A 20 2.10 -8.76 12.36
C LYS A 20 1.75 -9.39 11.01
N TRP A 21 2.79 -9.67 10.23
CA TRP A 21 2.67 -10.50 9.03
C TRP A 21 2.42 -11.95 9.45
N VAL A 22 1.29 -12.49 9.05
CA VAL A 22 0.88 -13.87 9.31
C VAL A 22 0.77 -14.59 7.98
N SER A 23 1.32 -15.79 7.88
CA SER A 23 1.22 -16.58 6.64
C SER A 23 -0.21 -17.02 6.40
N ILE A 24 -0.60 -17.18 5.13
CA ILE A 24 -1.92 -17.71 4.79
C ILE A 24 -2.09 -19.12 5.34
N ASP A 25 -1.05 -19.95 5.29
CA ASP A 25 -1.10 -21.31 5.82
C ASP A 25 -1.43 -21.32 7.32
N GLU A 26 -0.87 -20.38 8.09
CA GLU A 26 -1.18 -20.23 9.51
C GLU A 26 -2.63 -19.74 9.74
N ILE A 27 -3.10 -18.79 8.92
CA ILE A 27 -4.48 -18.31 8.97
C ILE A 27 -5.48 -19.42 8.62
N GLU A 28 -5.21 -20.20 7.58
CA GLU A 28 -6.03 -21.34 7.15
C GLU A 28 -6.13 -22.39 8.26
N ASN A 29 -5.01 -22.69 8.93
CA ASN A 29 -4.97 -23.61 10.06
C ASN A 29 -5.75 -23.09 11.27
N LEU A 30 -5.54 -21.82 11.65
CA LEU A 30 -6.19 -21.21 12.83
C LEU A 30 -7.70 -21.03 12.66
N LEU A 31 -8.13 -20.64 11.45
CA LEU A 31 -9.54 -20.38 11.17
C LEU A 31 -10.25 -21.60 10.57
N SER A 32 -9.52 -22.67 10.26
CA SER A 32 -10.04 -23.87 9.58
C SER A 32 -10.78 -23.53 8.28
N ILE A 33 -10.25 -22.57 7.52
CA ILE A 33 -10.79 -22.11 6.23
C ILE A 33 -9.75 -22.30 5.13
N LYS A 34 -10.19 -22.43 3.88
CA LYS A 34 -9.30 -22.34 2.71
C LYS A 34 -9.41 -20.96 2.06
N ILE A 35 -8.30 -20.29 1.88
CA ILE A 35 -8.14 -18.98 1.26
C ILE A 35 -7.52 -19.17 -0.13
N GLY A 36 -8.38 -19.23 -1.15
CA GLY A 36 -7.93 -19.25 -2.54
C GLY A 36 -7.41 -17.89 -3.04
N ILE A 37 -6.69 -17.90 -4.15
CA ILE A 37 -6.13 -16.70 -4.82
C ILE A 37 -7.18 -15.60 -5.07
N ASP A 38 -8.42 -15.94 -5.40
CA ASP A 38 -9.49 -14.96 -5.57
C ASP A 38 -9.77 -14.18 -4.27
N MET A 39 -9.69 -14.87 -3.14
CA MET A 39 -9.89 -14.25 -1.82
C MET A 39 -8.69 -13.39 -1.44
N ILE A 40 -7.48 -13.84 -1.75
CA ILE A 40 -6.24 -13.05 -1.57
C ILE A 40 -6.32 -11.73 -2.34
N ASN A 41 -6.74 -11.80 -3.61
CA ASN A 41 -6.95 -10.63 -4.46
C ASN A 41 -8.02 -9.69 -3.89
N LYS A 42 -9.12 -10.24 -3.33
CA LYS A 42 -10.14 -9.43 -2.66
C LYS A 42 -9.61 -8.78 -1.39
N LEU A 43 -8.81 -9.48 -0.57
CA LEU A 43 -8.21 -8.93 0.64
C LEU A 43 -7.23 -7.81 0.32
N SER A 44 -6.38 -8.00 -0.69
CA SER A 44 -5.46 -6.96 -1.20
C SER A 44 -6.21 -5.70 -1.66
N ARG A 45 -7.35 -5.88 -2.35
CA ARG A 45 -8.18 -4.77 -2.85
C ARG A 45 -9.13 -4.16 -1.80
N SER A 46 -9.32 -4.82 -0.66
CA SER A 46 -10.26 -4.38 0.38
C SER A 46 -9.82 -3.10 1.10
N GLY A 47 -8.53 -2.77 1.05
CA GLY A 47 -7.95 -1.66 1.81
C GLY A 47 -7.89 -1.89 3.34
N LEU A 48 -8.35 -3.05 3.83
CA LEU A 48 -8.28 -3.44 5.24
C LEU A 48 -7.03 -4.28 5.57
N PHE A 49 -6.43 -4.89 4.55
CA PHE A 49 -5.29 -5.80 4.70
C PHE A 49 -4.21 -5.48 3.66
N GLU A 50 -2.97 -5.70 4.07
CA GLU A 50 -1.80 -5.74 3.19
C GLU A 50 -1.48 -7.20 2.91
N VAL A 51 -1.14 -7.51 1.66
CA VAL A 51 -0.81 -8.86 1.22
C VAL A 51 0.55 -8.81 0.55
N MET A 52 1.44 -9.74 0.91
CA MET A 52 2.76 -9.89 0.33
C MET A 52 2.96 -11.35 -0.10
N TYR A 53 3.47 -11.57 -1.30
CA TYR A 53 3.93 -12.90 -1.71
C TYR A 53 5.43 -13.03 -1.44
N SER A 54 5.82 -14.06 -0.67
CA SER A 54 7.22 -14.36 -0.41
C SER A 54 7.71 -15.43 -1.37
N THR A 55 8.73 -15.08 -2.16
CA THR A 55 9.35 -16.00 -3.12
C THR A 55 10.33 -16.98 -2.44
N LEU A 56 10.62 -16.78 -1.16
CA LEU A 56 11.58 -17.61 -0.39
C LEU A 56 10.93 -18.93 0.07
N ASP A 57 9.67 -18.86 0.48
CA ASP A 57 8.88 -19.99 0.99
C ASP A 57 7.65 -20.29 0.11
N GLY A 58 7.38 -19.46 -0.90
CA GLY A 58 6.28 -19.68 -1.85
C GLY A 58 4.90 -19.40 -1.29
N THR A 59 4.82 -18.65 -0.18
CA THR A 59 3.57 -18.40 0.55
C THR A 59 3.21 -16.93 0.59
N PHE A 60 1.91 -16.67 0.70
CA PHE A 60 1.35 -15.35 0.92
C PHE A 60 1.32 -15.01 2.40
N TYR A 61 1.62 -13.77 2.72
CA TYR A 61 1.51 -13.20 4.05
C TYR A 61 0.47 -12.10 4.03
N ILE A 62 -0.35 -12.06 5.08
CA ILE A 62 -1.38 -11.05 5.26
C ILE A 62 -1.05 -10.29 6.55
N ARG A 63 -1.23 -8.98 6.51
CA ARG A 63 -1.20 -8.12 7.69
C ARG A 63 -2.42 -7.22 7.68
N ARG A 64 -2.95 -6.85 8.85
CA ARG A 64 -3.94 -5.77 8.91
C ARG A 64 -3.31 -4.45 8.49
N ARG A 65 -4.01 -3.74 7.60
CA ARG A 65 -3.68 -2.35 7.30
C ARG A 65 -4.20 -1.50 8.45
N VAL A 66 -3.29 -0.86 9.18
CA VAL A 66 -3.66 0.13 10.19
C VAL A 66 -4.19 1.36 9.44
N ILE A 67 -5.50 1.48 9.28
CA ILE A 67 -6.14 2.69 8.76
C ILE A 67 -5.91 3.78 9.81
N LYS A 68 -4.88 4.58 9.60
CA LYS A 68 -4.47 5.66 10.51
C LYS A 68 -5.27 6.96 10.30
N ASP A 69 -6.44 6.86 9.66
CA ASP A 69 -7.30 7.98 9.23
C ASP A 69 -8.80 7.78 9.54
N LEU A 70 -9.14 7.11 10.67
CA LEU A 70 -10.52 7.10 11.20
C LEU A 70 -10.70 7.93 12.48
N ILE A 71 -9.73 8.78 12.81
CA ILE A 71 -9.88 9.88 13.79
C ILE A 71 -9.62 11.21 13.08
N ILE A 72 -10.37 11.47 12.01
CA ILE A 72 -10.54 12.83 11.50
C ILE A 72 -12.05 13.07 11.43
N ASN A 73 -12.62 13.34 12.60
CA ASN A 73 -13.82 14.15 12.79
C ASN A 73 -13.99 14.43 14.29
N ASN A 74 -12.99 15.11 14.85
CA ASN A 74 -13.08 16.05 15.97
C ASN A 74 -11.73 16.11 16.66
N SER A 75 -10.97 17.15 16.35
CA SER A 75 -10.59 18.14 17.34
C SER A 75 -9.41 18.92 16.76
N ASN A 76 -9.65 20.21 16.55
CA ASN A 76 -8.57 21.18 16.58
C ASN A 76 -7.75 20.94 17.86
N ASN A 77 -6.49 20.57 17.73
CA ASN A 77 -5.42 21.06 18.60
C ASN A 77 -4.06 20.62 18.09
N ASP A 78 -3.22 21.63 17.85
CA ASP A 78 -1.77 21.54 17.91
C ASP A 78 -1.31 20.65 19.06
N THR A 79 -0.35 19.76 18.82
CA THR A 79 1.05 19.96 19.27
C THR A 79 1.97 18.83 18.84
N ASN A 80 3.16 19.24 18.40
CA ASN A 80 4.44 18.54 18.39
C ASN A 80 4.52 17.23 19.21
N ASN A 81 4.91 16.11 18.60
CA ASN A 81 6.28 15.55 18.66
C ASN A 81 6.33 14.11 18.09
N GLY A 82 7.42 13.78 17.38
CA GLY A 82 7.94 12.40 17.34
C GLY A 82 7.56 11.51 16.16
N ARG A 83 8.55 11.31 15.27
CA ARG A 83 8.62 10.42 14.08
C ARG A 83 7.95 11.01 12.83
N ASN A 84 8.80 11.37 11.87
CA ASN A 84 8.45 11.69 10.47
C ASN A 84 7.61 10.55 9.86
N LYS A 85 6.32 10.55 10.16
CA LYS A 85 5.32 9.85 9.37
C LYS A 85 5.34 10.59 8.04
N LEU A 86 5.97 9.97 7.04
CA LEU A 86 6.04 10.48 5.67
C LEU A 86 4.63 10.92 5.29
N ASN A 87 4.40 12.23 5.23
CA ASN A 87 3.10 12.76 4.90
C ASN A 87 2.97 12.64 3.39
N LEU A 88 2.44 11.50 2.92
CA LEU A 88 2.28 11.21 1.50
C LEU A 88 1.56 12.33 0.78
N GLN A 89 0.60 13.00 1.42
CA GLN A 89 -0.08 14.15 0.82
C GLN A 89 0.90 15.28 0.48
N ARG A 90 1.78 15.65 1.42
CA ARG A 90 2.82 16.66 1.18
C ARG A 90 3.82 16.22 0.12
N LEU A 91 4.12 14.92 0.04
CA LEU A 91 4.99 14.38 -1.00
C LEU A 91 4.31 14.42 -2.37
N VAL A 92 3.02 14.07 -2.47
CA VAL A 92 2.22 14.14 -3.70
C VAL A 92 2.13 15.59 -4.19
N ASP A 93 1.87 16.54 -3.28
CA ASP A 93 1.86 17.96 -3.62
C ASP A 93 3.23 18.42 -4.13
N LYS A 94 4.32 17.96 -3.50
CA LYS A 94 5.69 18.25 -3.94
C LYS A 94 5.99 17.65 -5.31
N ILE A 95 5.64 16.38 -5.55
CA ILE A 95 5.76 15.69 -6.84
C ILE A 95 5.04 16.48 -7.92
N ARG A 96 3.77 16.86 -7.68
CA ARG A 96 2.96 17.63 -8.63
C ARG A 96 3.50 19.03 -8.89
N SER A 97 4.19 19.63 -7.91
CA SER A 97 4.80 20.96 -8.05
C SER A 97 6.12 20.94 -8.81
N GLU A 98 6.96 19.92 -8.60
CA GLU A 98 8.32 19.86 -9.15
C GLU A 98 8.40 19.07 -10.46
N ILE A 99 7.55 18.04 -10.62
CA ILE A 99 7.57 17.14 -11.78
C ILE A 99 6.36 17.44 -12.65
N GLN A 100 6.60 18.17 -13.74
CA GLN A 100 5.59 18.46 -14.74
C GLN A 100 5.68 17.49 -15.92
N GLY A 101 4.59 16.76 -16.15
CA GLY A 101 4.46 15.90 -17.33
C GLY A 101 5.04 14.50 -17.13
N ILE A 102 5.90 14.08 -18.07
CA ILE A 102 6.45 12.73 -18.17
C ILE A 102 7.96 12.83 -17.98
N ILE A 103 8.53 12.05 -17.07
CA ILE A 103 9.98 12.00 -16.84
C ILE A 103 10.52 10.58 -16.92
N PRO A 104 11.78 10.35 -17.30
CA PRO A 104 12.39 9.03 -17.29
C PRO A 104 12.32 8.39 -15.89
N LYS A 105 11.97 7.10 -15.82
CA LYS A 105 11.89 6.37 -14.54
C LYS A 105 13.16 6.48 -13.69
N PRO A 106 14.39 6.34 -14.22
CA PRO A 106 15.60 6.48 -13.41
C PRO A 106 15.72 7.86 -12.73
N GLN A 107 15.30 8.93 -13.42
CA GLN A 107 15.32 10.28 -12.86
C GLN A 107 14.26 10.46 -11.78
N PHE A 108 13.08 9.84 -11.95
CA PHE A 108 12.05 9.84 -10.92
C PHE A 108 12.48 9.08 -9.67
N GLU A 109 13.10 7.91 -9.84
CA GLU A 109 13.61 7.09 -8.74
C GLU A 109 14.72 7.81 -7.96
N GLU A 110 15.64 8.47 -8.67
CA GLU A 110 16.68 9.31 -8.07
C GLU A 110 16.05 10.45 -7.27
N TRP A 111 15.10 11.18 -7.86
CA TRP A 111 14.38 12.25 -7.16
C TRP A 111 13.67 11.73 -5.92
N LEU A 112 12.98 10.59 -6.01
CA LEU A 112 12.23 10.00 -4.90
C LEU A 112 13.16 9.52 -3.80
N SER A 113 14.30 8.92 -4.14
CA SER A 113 15.32 8.52 -3.16
C SER A 113 15.95 9.69 -2.42
N ASN A 114 16.09 10.85 -3.08
CA ASN A 114 16.60 12.08 -2.48
C ASN A 114 15.57 12.77 -1.57
N ASN A 115 14.27 12.56 -1.82
CA ASN A 115 13.18 13.17 -1.06
C ASN A 115 12.59 12.25 0.02
N VAL A 116 12.78 10.94 -0.12
CA VAL A 116 12.26 9.90 0.76
C VAL A 116 13.40 8.92 1.07
N SER A 117 13.95 9.01 2.28
CA SER A 117 15.00 8.10 2.77
C SER A 117 14.53 6.64 2.81
N GLU A 118 15.47 5.69 2.65
CA GLU A 118 15.43 4.20 2.79
C GLU A 118 14.25 3.41 2.19
N ASN A 119 13.04 3.95 2.15
CA ASN A 119 11.79 3.30 1.75
C ASN A 119 11.21 3.86 0.43
N TRP A 120 12.00 4.57 -0.37
CA TRP A 120 11.53 5.16 -1.64
C TRP A 120 10.86 4.15 -2.57
N ARG A 121 11.31 2.89 -2.57
CA ARG A 121 10.69 1.80 -3.35
C ARG A 121 9.25 1.50 -2.92
N LEU A 122 8.97 1.51 -1.62
CA LEU A 122 7.62 1.31 -1.10
C LEU A 122 6.72 2.48 -1.47
N VAL A 123 7.26 3.70 -1.36
CA VAL A 123 6.56 4.92 -1.74
C VAL A 123 6.27 4.97 -3.24
N TYR A 124 7.21 4.54 -4.07
CA TYR A 124 7.03 4.44 -5.53
C TYR A 124 5.84 3.53 -5.88
N ASN A 125 5.82 2.32 -5.30
CA ASN A 125 4.73 1.37 -5.50
C ASN A 125 3.40 1.92 -4.96
N GLN A 126 3.42 2.66 -3.86
CA GLN A 126 2.24 3.29 -3.32
C GLN A 126 1.70 4.40 -4.23
N LEU A 127 2.57 5.25 -4.79
CA LEU A 127 2.19 6.29 -5.74
C LEU A 127 1.59 5.70 -7.03
N LEU A 128 2.09 4.55 -7.49
CA LEU A 128 1.50 3.80 -8.61
C LEU A 128 0.11 3.26 -8.27
N ASN A 129 -0.02 2.61 -7.11
CA ASN A 129 -1.28 2.04 -6.66
C ASN A 129 -2.37 3.10 -6.42
N ASP A 130 -1.96 4.26 -5.89
CA ASP A 130 -2.84 5.40 -5.61
C ASP A 130 -3.17 6.20 -6.89
N GLY A 131 -2.60 5.82 -8.04
CA GLY A 131 -2.83 6.48 -9.33
C GLY A 131 -2.23 7.89 -9.41
N VAL A 132 -1.34 8.25 -8.49
CA VAL A 132 -0.62 9.53 -8.50
C VAL A 132 0.40 9.55 -9.63
N ILE A 133 1.01 8.40 -9.91
CA ILE A 133 1.92 8.23 -11.04
C ILE A 133 1.53 7.05 -11.91
N GLU A 134 1.90 7.10 -13.18
CA GLU A 134 1.70 6.05 -14.17
C GLU A 134 3.03 5.73 -14.86
N GLU A 135 3.30 4.45 -15.10
CA GLU A 135 4.42 4.05 -15.97
C GLU A 135 3.97 4.01 -17.43
N VAL A 136 4.75 4.65 -18.30
CA VAL A 136 4.51 4.69 -19.75
C VAL A 136 5.77 4.21 -20.45
N ILE A 137 5.63 3.27 -21.38
CA ILE A 137 6.75 2.75 -22.18
C ILE A 137 6.78 3.50 -23.51
N VAL A 138 7.89 4.19 -23.79
CA VAL A 138 8.11 4.89 -25.06
C VAL A 138 9.45 4.42 -25.63
N SER A 139 9.42 3.81 -26.81
CA SER A 139 10.62 3.35 -27.53
C SER A 139 11.54 2.44 -26.68
N GLY A 140 10.95 1.55 -25.86
CA GLY A 140 11.69 0.62 -25.00
C GLY A 140 12.20 1.22 -23.69
N MET A 141 11.97 2.50 -23.42
CA MET A 141 12.31 3.17 -22.17
C MET A 141 11.07 3.39 -21.32
N VAL A 142 11.20 3.22 -20.00
CA VAL A 142 10.12 3.44 -19.03
C VAL A 142 10.16 4.88 -18.54
N PHE A 143 9.01 5.53 -18.61
CA PHE A 143 8.78 6.88 -18.11
C PHE A 143 7.73 6.85 -17.01
N VAL A 144 7.82 7.80 -16.11
CA VAL A 144 6.86 8.07 -15.05
C VAL A 144 6.11 9.34 -15.41
N LYS A 145 4.79 9.21 -15.53
CA LYS A 145 3.86 10.31 -15.74
C LYS A 145 3.20 10.64 -14.41
N VAL A 146 3.23 11.91 -14.00
CA VAL A 146 2.53 12.35 -12.80
C VAL A 146 1.10 12.76 -13.16
N ASN A 147 0.12 12.15 -12.50
CA ASN A 147 -1.29 12.47 -12.64
C ASN A 147 -1.69 13.65 -11.76
N LYS A 148 -2.45 14.58 -12.35
CA LYS A 148 -3.01 15.75 -11.66
C LYS A 148 -4.21 15.37 -10.82
#